data_AF-A0A7C7RX12-F1
#
_entry.id   AF-A0A7C7RX12-F1
#
_cell.length_a   1.000
_cell.length_b   1.000
_cell.length_c   1.000
_cell.angle_alpha   90.00
_cell.angle_beta   90.00
_cell.angle_gamma   90.00
#
_symmetry.space_group_name_H-M   'P 1'
#
loop_
_entity.id
_entity.type
_entity.pdbx_description
1 polymer ?
#
loop_
_entity_poly.entity_id
_entity_poly.type
_entity_poly.pdbx_seq_one_letter_code
_entity_poly.pdbx_strand_id
1 'polypeptide(L)'
;MLKWWILAGLGAVALLVVLLLPKGGAVPEGFSLAELEAQIIPAAGTATAYGMPLSWDNAQTFADWYYEIRLNPDQAEVLQEALSQLPTPCCDDTRVTRCCCERSGQICNLVRSARGLAAWLIQRQGFSASEVRAAVEEWLQFAHRDYYLAQALRERGISPGQYGFSTRGTCYRGECDLPMRRGGCGGMGSRVRI
;
A
#
# COMPACT_ATOMS: atom_id res chain seq x y z
N MET A 1 -48.26 31.37 -2.84
CA MET A 1 -47.87 30.62 -1.64
C MET A 1 -46.92 29.44 -1.89
N LEU A 2 -46.76 28.95 -3.13
CA LEU A 2 -45.88 27.82 -3.48
C LEU A 2 -44.35 28.13 -3.48
N LYS A 3 -43.96 29.41 -3.59
CA LYS A 3 -42.54 29.82 -3.69
C LYS A 3 -41.75 29.75 -2.37
N TRP A 4 -42.41 29.82 -1.21
CA TRP A 4 -41.73 29.82 0.09
C TRP A 4 -41.34 28.41 0.57
N TRP A 5 -42.11 27.39 0.18
CA TRP A 5 -41.84 26.00 0.53
C TRP A 5 -40.60 25.43 -0.19
N ILE A 6 -40.35 25.88 -1.43
CA ILE A 6 -39.18 25.46 -2.22
C ILE A 6 -37.87 26.03 -1.63
N LEU A 7 -37.90 27.28 -1.15
CA LEU A 7 -36.74 27.92 -0.50
C LEU A 7 -36.43 27.31 0.87
N ALA A 8 -37.45 26.97 1.66
CA ALA A 8 -37.27 26.28 2.94
C ALA A 8 -36.75 24.84 2.76
N GLY A 9 -37.22 24.13 1.73
CA GLY A 9 -36.73 22.78 1.38
C GLY A 9 -35.27 22.76 0.94
N LEU A 10 -34.84 23.74 0.13
CA LEU A 10 -33.44 23.87 -0.30
C LEU A 10 -32.50 24.22 0.86
N GLY A 11 -32.92 25.08 1.79
CA GLY A 11 -32.14 25.43 2.98
C GLY A 11 -31.93 24.25 3.94
N ALA A 12 -32.97 23.43 4.15
CA ALA A 12 -32.87 22.23 4.99
C ALA A 12 -31.95 21.15 4.38
N VAL A 13 -32.01 20.97 3.05
CA VAL A 13 -31.12 20.04 2.33
C VAL A 13 -29.68 20.52 2.35
N ALA A 14 -29.43 21.81 2.15
CA ALA A 14 -28.08 22.38 2.23
C ALA A 14 -27.48 22.23 3.65
N LEU A 15 -28.27 22.43 4.70
CA LEU A 15 -27.82 22.25 6.08
C LEU A 15 -27.51 20.79 6.41
N LEU A 16 -28.32 19.85 5.92
CA LEU A 16 -28.08 18.41 6.03
C LEU A 16 -26.81 17.97 5.29
N VAL A 17 -26.57 18.51 4.09
CA VAL A 17 -25.34 18.25 3.33
C VAL A 17 -24.11 18.78 4.10
N VAL A 18 -24.20 19.95 4.74
CA VAL A 18 -23.09 20.50 5.54
C VAL A 18 -22.82 19.69 6.83
N LEU A 19 -23.87 19.13 7.45
CA LEU A 19 -23.74 18.24 8.61
C LEU A 19 -23.22 16.84 8.25
N LEU A 20 -23.45 16.39 7.02
CA LEU A 20 -22.97 15.12 6.47
C LEU A 20 -21.61 15.23 5.78
N LEU A 21 -21.07 16.44 5.60
CA LEU A 21 -19.69 16.61 5.15
C LEU A 21 -18.76 16.00 6.21
N PRO A 22 -17.89 15.06 5.84
CA PRO A 22 -16.94 14.47 6.77
C PRO A 22 -16.07 15.61 7.31
N LYS A 23 -16.29 15.98 8.57
CA LYS A 23 -15.36 16.82 9.32
C LYS A 23 -14.07 16.04 9.39
N GLY A 24 -13.10 16.39 8.54
CA GLY A 24 -11.74 15.93 8.72
C GLY A 24 -11.36 16.20 10.16
N GLY A 25 -10.92 15.18 10.89
CA GLY A 25 -10.60 15.32 12.31
C GLY A 25 -9.65 16.49 12.52
N ALA A 26 -9.83 17.20 13.63
CA ALA A 26 -8.91 18.26 14.01
C ALA A 26 -7.51 17.63 14.17
N VAL A 27 -6.52 18.19 13.48
CA VAL A 27 -5.12 17.78 13.65
C VAL A 27 -4.72 18.13 15.08
N PRO A 28 -4.20 17.18 15.88
CA PRO A 28 -3.73 17.47 17.23
C PRO A 28 -2.67 18.56 17.21
N GLU A 29 -2.69 19.43 18.22
CA GLU A 29 -1.67 20.45 18.40
C GLU A 29 -0.29 19.77 18.54
N GLY A 30 0.70 20.25 17.79
CA GLY A 30 2.05 19.66 17.76
C GLY A 30 2.23 18.43 16.87
N PHE A 31 1.22 18.00 16.10
CA PHE A 31 1.39 16.89 15.15
C PHE A 31 2.36 17.23 14.01
N SER A 32 3.33 16.35 13.75
CA SER A 32 4.29 16.46 12.65
C SER A 32 4.19 15.25 11.72
N LEU A 33 3.88 15.51 10.44
CA LEU A 33 3.90 14.46 9.41
C LEU A 33 5.31 13.89 9.20
N ALA A 34 6.34 14.74 9.30
CA ALA A 34 7.72 14.32 9.13
C ALA A 34 8.16 13.37 10.25
N GLU A 35 7.71 13.60 11.49
CA GLU A 35 7.98 12.69 12.60
C GLU A 35 7.22 11.37 12.43
N LEU A 36 5.96 11.42 11.99
CA LEU A 36 5.20 10.20 11.69
C LEU A 36 5.91 9.40 10.60
N GLU A 37 6.32 10.04 9.51
CA GLU A 37 7.06 9.41 8.43
C GLU A 37 8.35 8.74 8.92
N ALA A 38 9.17 9.46 9.69
CA ALA A 38 10.42 8.90 10.23
C ALA A 38 10.19 7.70 11.17
N GLN A 39 9.00 7.60 11.78
CA GLN A 39 8.63 6.46 12.64
C GLN A 39 8.18 5.24 11.85
N ILE A 40 7.45 5.42 10.74
CA ILE A 40 6.74 4.31 10.08
C ILE A 40 7.26 3.96 8.68
N ILE A 41 8.04 4.84 8.05
CA ILE A 41 8.59 4.62 6.72
C ILE A 41 10.09 4.33 6.86
N PRO A 42 10.52 3.09 6.63
CA PRO A 42 11.93 2.75 6.61
C PRO A 42 12.70 3.60 5.58
N ALA A 43 13.84 4.13 5.96
CA ALA A 43 14.66 4.95 5.07
C ALA A 43 15.38 4.08 4.02
N ALA A 44 15.63 4.63 2.83
CA ALA A 44 16.54 3.99 1.88
C ALA A 44 17.91 3.75 2.53
N GLY A 45 18.50 2.58 2.29
CA GLY A 45 19.76 2.14 2.89
C GLY A 45 19.60 1.46 4.24
N THR A 46 18.40 1.41 4.84
CA THR A 46 18.15 0.70 6.09
C THR A 46 18.55 -0.77 5.95
N ALA A 47 19.36 -1.27 6.88
CA ALA A 47 19.75 -2.67 6.95
C ALA A 47 18.54 -3.52 7.34
N THR A 48 18.39 -4.67 6.70
CA THR A 48 17.24 -5.56 6.90
C THR A 48 17.70 -6.88 7.50
N ALA A 49 16.77 -7.61 8.12
CA ALA A 49 17.04 -8.94 8.67
C ALA A 49 17.52 -9.95 7.61
N TYR A 50 17.23 -9.67 6.34
CA TYR A 50 17.56 -10.54 5.21
C TYR A 50 18.84 -10.15 4.47
N GLY A 51 19.63 -9.23 5.03
CA GLY A 51 21.00 -8.95 4.58
C GLY A 51 21.13 -8.10 3.31
N MET A 52 20.03 -7.60 2.75
CA MET A 52 20.05 -6.61 1.66
C MET A 52 19.44 -5.30 2.14
N PRO A 53 20.13 -4.16 2.04
CA PRO A 53 19.57 -2.89 2.49
C PRO A 53 18.34 -2.52 1.64
N LEU A 54 17.40 -1.79 2.23
CA LEU A 54 16.25 -1.26 1.50
C LEU A 54 16.71 -0.33 0.39
N SER A 55 16.57 -0.77 -0.85
CA SER A 55 16.93 0.00 -2.03
C SER A 55 15.94 -0.28 -3.14
N TRP A 56 15.65 0.76 -3.91
CA TRP A 56 14.87 0.64 -5.12
C TRP A 56 15.55 -0.20 -6.20
N ASP A 57 16.88 -0.32 -6.15
CA ASP A 57 17.64 -1.16 -7.08
C ASP A 57 17.29 -2.65 -6.90
N ASN A 58 16.76 -3.03 -5.73
CA ASN A 58 16.32 -4.40 -5.47
C ASN A 58 14.98 -4.73 -6.14
N ALA A 59 14.18 -3.72 -6.52
CA ALA A 59 12.80 -3.93 -6.96
C ALA A 59 12.70 -4.84 -8.18
N GLN A 60 13.61 -4.68 -9.15
CA GLN A 60 13.67 -5.54 -10.34
C GLN A 60 14.03 -6.97 -9.95
N THR A 61 15.10 -7.17 -9.19
CA THR A 61 15.53 -8.48 -8.70
C THR A 61 14.42 -9.21 -7.95
N PHE A 62 13.74 -8.52 -7.04
CA PHE A 62 12.61 -9.09 -6.32
C PHE A 62 11.47 -9.46 -7.26
N ALA A 63 11.18 -8.62 -8.25
CA ALA A 63 10.13 -8.90 -9.22
C ALA A 63 10.51 -10.05 -10.18
N ASP A 64 11.79 -10.29 -10.42
CA ASP A 64 12.28 -11.39 -11.24
C ASP A 64 12.20 -12.73 -10.49
N TRP A 65 12.55 -12.73 -9.19
CA TRP A 65 12.42 -13.92 -8.33
C TRP A 65 11.01 -14.51 -8.27
N TYR A 66 9.98 -13.70 -8.48
CA TYR A 66 8.61 -14.20 -8.60
C TYR A 66 8.45 -15.28 -9.69
N TYR A 67 9.19 -15.18 -10.80
CA TYR A 67 9.15 -16.15 -11.89
C TYR A 67 10.22 -17.24 -11.76
N GLU A 68 11.38 -16.88 -11.19
CA GLU A 68 12.54 -17.77 -11.09
C GLU A 68 12.43 -18.77 -9.93
N ILE A 69 11.82 -18.37 -8.82
CA ILE A 69 11.79 -19.16 -7.60
C ILE A 69 10.49 -19.96 -7.54
N ARG A 70 10.62 -21.29 -7.55
CA ARG A 70 9.51 -22.23 -7.42
C ARG A 70 9.46 -22.80 -6.01
N LEU A 71 8.42 -22.44 -5.27
CA LEU A 71 8.15 -22.99 -3.95
C LEU A 71 7.54 -24.39 -4.09
N ASN A 72 7.97 -25.30 -3.21
CA ASN A 72 7.27 -26.58 -3.01
C ASN A 72 5.97 -26.35 -2.21
N PRO A 73 5.11 -27.37 -2.01
CA PRO A 73 3.85 -27.21 -1.29
C PRO A 73 4.00 -26.62 0.13
N ASP A 74 4.88 -27.17 0.95
CA ASP A 74 5.12 -26.70 2.33
C ASP A 74 5.58 -25.22 2.35
N GLN A 75 6.46 -24.85 1.43
CA GLN A 75 6.93 -23.47 1.27
C GLN A 75 5.81 -22.53 0.78
N ALA A 76 4.91 -23.02 -0.07
CA ALA A 76 3.76 -22.24 -0.52
C ALA A 76 2.76 -21.98 0.62
N GLU A 77 2.62 -22.91 1.57
CA GLU A 77 1.83 -22.70 2.80
C GLU A 77 2.42 -21.58 3.66
N VAL A 78 3.75 -21.54 3.83
CA VAL A 78 4.43 -20.44 4.55
C VAL A 78 4.18 -19.10 3.86
N LEU A 79 4.27 -19.03 2.52
CA LEU A 79 3.97 -17.82 1.76
C LEU A 79 2.52 -17.39 1.97
N GLN A 80 1.58 -18.33 1.91
CA GLN A 80 0.16 -18.05 2.08
C GLN A 80 -0.15 -17.54 3.49
N GLU A 81 0.40 -18.18 4.52
CA GLU A 81 0.26 -17.76 5.92
C GLU A 81 0.78 -16.33 6.13
N ALA A 82 1.98 -16.04 5.61
CA ALA A 82 2.61 -14.73 5.76
C ALA A 82 1.84 -13.63 5.03
N LEU A 83 1.59 -13.82 3.74
CA LEU A 83 1.12 -12.75 2.85
C LEU A 83 -0.41 -12.55 2.88
N SER A 84 -1.18 -13.52 3.37
CA SER A 84 -2.65 -13.38 3.48
C SER A 84 -3.08 -12.34 4.52
N GLN A 85 -2.16 -11.94 5.40
CA GLN A 85 -2.37 -10.93 6.44
C GLN A 85 -2.04 -9.52 5.96
N LEU A 86 -1.29 -9.40 4.85
CA LEU A 86 -0.87 -8.10 4.32
C LEU A 86 -1.87 -7.59 3.29
N PRO A 87 -2.46 -6.40 3.46
CA PRO A 87 -3.26 -5.76 2.42
C PRO A 87 -2.37 -5.41 1.22
N THR A 88 -2.93 -5.40 0.02
CA THR A 88 -2.21 -4.92 -1.17
C THR A 88 -2.27 -3.39 -1.23
N PRO A 89 -1.18 -2.62 -1.08
CA PRO A 89 -1.26 -1.16 -0.98
C PRO A 89 -1.92 -0.44 -2.17
N CYS A 90 -1.84 -1.02 -3.37
CA CYS A 90 -2.47 -0.45 -4.56
C CYS A 90 -3.98 -0.72 -4.69
N CYS A 91 -4.52 -1.71 -3.96
CA CYS A 91 -5.93 -2.10 -3.88
C CYS A 91 -6.16 -2.88 -2.57
N ASP A 92 -6.34 -2.15 -1.47
CA ASP A 92 -6.29 -2.64 -0.08
C ASP A 92 -7.49 -3.49 0.35
N ASP A 93 -8.49 -3.61 -0.53
CA ASP A 93 -9.56 -4.61 -0.47
C ASP A 93 -9.10 -6.02 -0.84
N THR A 94 -7.83 -6.18 -1.24
CA THR A 94 -7.19 -7.46 -1.52
C THR A 94 -5.99 -7.72 -0.62
N ARG A 95 -5.42 -8.93 -0.71
CA ARG A 95 -4.22 -9.34 0.02
C ARG A 95 -3.06 -9.52 -0.93
N VAL A 96 -1.83 -9.41 -0.42
CA VAL A 96 -0.64 -9.57 -1.24
C VAL A 96 -0.61 -10.94 -1.93
N THR A 97 -1.25 -11.98 -1.35
CA THR A 97 -1.46 -13.31 -1.98
C THR A 97 -2.31 -13.31 -3.25
N ARG A 98 -3.17 -12.30 -3.47
CA ARG A 98 -4.03 -12.20 -4.65
C ARG A 98 -4.28 -10.74 -5.04
N CYS A 99 -3.66 -10.27 -6.12
CA CYS A 99 -3.79 -8.88 -6.57
C CYS A 99 -5.05 -8.67 -7.42
N CYS A 100 -5.67 -7.49 -7.33
CA CYS A 100 -6.79 -7.07 -8.17
C CYS A 100 -6.49 -7.16 -9.69
N CYS A 101 -5.24 -6.93 -10.11
CA CYS A 101 -4.82 -6.98 -11.52
C CYS A 101 -4.89 -8.39 -12.13
N GLU A 102 -4.87 -9.44 -11.30
CA GLU A 102 -4.92 -10.83 -11.76
C GLU A 102 -6.26 -11.16 -12.43
N ARG A 103 -7.32 -10.39 -12.13
CA ARG A 103 -8.62 -10.50 -12.81
C ARG A 103 -8.53 -10.25 -14.32
N SER A 104 -7.52 -9.51 -14.76
CA SER A 104 -7.23 -9.22 -16.17
C SER A 104 -6.02 -9.99 -16.69
N GLY A 105 -5.57 -11.02 -15.97
CA GLY A 105 -4.40 -11.82 -16.34
C GLY A 105 -3.05 -11.11 -16.15
N GLN A 106 -3.01 -10.03 -15.37
CA GLN A 106 -1.80 -9.23 -15.11
C GLN A 106 -1.39 -9.29 -13.64
N ILE A 107 -0.17 -8.85 -13.35
CA ILE A 107 0.34 -8.65 -11.98
C ILE A 107 1.17 -7.37 -11.97
N CYS A 108 0.91 -6.48 -11.01
CA CYS A 108 1.69 -5.26 -10.89
C CYS A 108 3.05 -5.51 -10.24
N ASN A 109 4.04 -4.68 -10.56
CA ASN A 109 5.41 -4.87 -10.11
C ASN A 109 5.59 -4.68 -8.60
N LEU A 110 4.70 -3.94 -7.93
CA LEU A 110 4.61 -3.89 -6.47
C LEU A 110 4.34 -5.28 -5.87
N VAL A 111 3.29 -5.98 -6.32
CA VAL A 111 2.98 -7.32 -5.81
C VAL A 111 4.00 -8.35 -6.28
N ARG A 112 4.50 -8.20 -7.51
CA ARG A 112 5.53 -9.09 -8.06
C ARG A 112 6.81 -9.04 -7.22
N SER A 113 7.29 -7.85 -6.89
CA SER A 113 8.45 -7.68 -6.01
C SER A 113 8.19 -8.21 -4.61
N ALA A 114 7.04 -7.93 -4.00
CA ALA A 114 6.69 -8.45 -2.68
C ALA A 114 6.67 -9.99 -2.64
N ARG A 115 6.02 -10.64 -3.62
CA ARG A 115 5.95 -12.11 -3.67
C ARG A 115 7.28 -12.76 -4.04
N GLY A 116 8.07 -12.15 -4.92
CA GLY A 116 9.38 -12.70 -5.26
C GLY A 116 10.40 -12.56 -4.13
N LEU A 117 10.37 -11.45 -3.37
CA LEU A 117 11.10 -11.33 -2.10
C LEU A 117 10.66 -12.45 -1.13
N ALA A 118 9.37 -12.62 -0.91
CA ALA A 118 8.84 -13.69 -0.04
C ALA A 118 9.33 -15.08 -0.46
N ALA A 119 9.28 -15.39 -1.75
CA ALA A 119 9.73 -16.67 -2.27
C ALA A 119 11.22 -16.92 -2.02
N TRP A 120 12.06 -15.89 -2.19
CA TRP A 120 13.49 -15.98 -1.89
C TRP A 120 13.78 -16.17 -0.40
N LEU A 121 13.08 -15.43 0.47
CA LEU A 121 13.22 -15.54 1.92
C LEU A 121 12.88 -16.96 2.40
N ILE A 122 11.79 -17.53 1.88
CA ILE A 122 11.36 -18.89 2.24
C ILE A 122 12.35 -19.92 1.70
N GLN A 123 12.61 -19.91 0.40
CA GLN A 123 13.36 -21.00 -0.24
C GLN A 123 14.84 -20.96 0.08
N ARG A 124 15.45 -19.76 0.12
CA ARG A 124 16.91 -19.61 0.18
C ARG A 124 17.41 -19.18 1.55
N GLN A 125 16.58 -18.48 2.34
CA GLN A 125 16.96 -18.03 3.69
C GLN A 125 16.31 -18.86 4.80
N GLY A 126 15.31 -19.70 4.49
CA GLY A 126 14.63 -20.54 5.48
C GLY A 126 13.77 -19.75 6.47
N PHE A 127 13.29 -18.56 6.09
CA PHE A 127 12.47 -17.72 6.95
C PHE A 127 11.12 -18.38 7.25
N SER A 128 10.66 -18.22 8.49
CA SER A 128 9.31 -18.56 8.93
C SER A 128 8.26 -17.57 8.41
N ALA A 129 6.97 -17.92 8.51
CA ALA A 129 5.88 -17.08 8.03
C ALA A 129 5.87 -15.68 8.69
N SER A 130 6.20 -15.59 9.98
CA SER A 130 6.26 -14.32 10.71
C SER A 130 7.41 -13.44 10.24
N GLU A 131 8.59 -14.02 9.99
CA GLU A 131 9.76 -13.31 9.47
C GLU A 131 9.53 -12.84 8.03
N VAL A 132 8.92 -13.68 7.19
CA VAL A 132 8.52 -13.30 5.81
C VAL A 132 7.53 -12.15 5.85
N ARG A 133 6.50 -12.22 6.70
CA ARG A 133 5.49 -11.17 6.83
C ARG A 133 6.15 -9.83 7.20
N ALA A 134 7.02 -9.82 8.21
CA ALA A 134 7.72 -8.61 8.64
C ALA A 134 8.61 -8.03 7.54
N ALA A 135 9.41 -8.86 6.87
CA ALA A 135 10.31 -8.40 5.81
C ALA A 135 9.55 -7.86 4.58
N VAL A 136 8.44 -8.50 4.21
CA VAL A 136 7.63 -8.05 3.07
C VAL A 136 6.84 -6.81 3.42
N GLU A 137 6.34 -6.68 4.64
CA GLU A 137 5.70 -5.45 5.11
C GLU A 137 6.69 -4.27 5.12
N GLU A 138 7.91 -4.48 5.61
CA GLU A 138 8.99 -3.48 5.55
C GLU A 138 9.28 -3.03 4.10
N TRP A 139 9.37 -3.98 3.16
CA TRP A 139 9.49 -3.66 1.73
C TRP A 139 8.32 -2.85 1.21
N LEU A 140 7.08 -3.21 1.56
CA LEU A 140 5.88 -2.50 1.12
C LEU A 140 5.76 -1.10 1.72
N GLN A 141 6.15 -0.92 2.98
CA GLN A 141 6.22 0.40 3.64
C GLN A 141 7.17 1.33 2.92
N PHE A 142 8.35 0.83 2.54
CA PHE A 142 9.30 1.55 1.71
C PHE A 142 8.76 1.82 0.30
N ALA A 143 8.20 0.79 -0.35
CA ALA A 143 7.79 0.83 -1.75
C ALA A 143 6.52 1.64 -2.01
N HIS A 144 5.62 1.73 -1.04
CA HIS A 144 4.31 2.40 -1.15
C HIS A 144 4.05 3.32 0.05
N ARG A 145 5.04 4.17 0.32
CA ARG A 145 5.06 5.14 1.41
C ARG A 145 3.73 5.86 1.67
N ASP A 146 3.15 6.45 0.63
CA ASP A 146 1.96 7.30 0.76
C ASP A 146 0.74 6.52 1.25
N TYR A 147 0.62 5.24 0.90
CA TYR A 147 -0.44 4.39 1.42
C TYR A 147 -0.31 4.19 2.93
N TYR A 148 0.90 3.88 3.41
CA TYR A 148 1.14 3.64 4.84
C TYR A 148 1.00 4.92 5.67
N LEU A 149 1.47 6.06 5.16
CA LEU A 149 1.21 7.37 5.77
C LEU A 149 -0.29 7.66 5.84
N ALA A 150 -1.03 7.40 4.77
CA ALA A 150 -2.47 7.61 4.75
C ALA A 150 -3.21 6.70 5.74
N GLN A 151 -2.79 5.45 5.90
CA GLN A 151 -3.36 4.56 6.92
C GLN A 151 -3.07 5.06 8.34
N ALA A 152 -1.81 5.41 8.62
CA ALA A 152 -1.41 5.86 9.95
C ALA A 152 -2.08 7.17 10.37
N LEU A 153 -2.37 8.07 9.42
CA LEU A 153 -3.20 9.25 9.65
C LEU A 153 -4.64 8.88 9.98
N ARG A 154 -5.25 7.95 9.22
CA ARG A 154 -6.62 7.47 9.47
C ARG A 154 -6.79 6.85 10.86
N GLU A 155 -5.82 6.03 11.28
CA GLU A 155 -5.80 5.42 12.61
C GLU A 155 -5.78 6.45 13.75
N ARG A 156 -5.22 7.64 13.48
CA ARG A 156 -5.17 8.78 14.41
C ARG A 156 -6.39 9.71 14.27
N GLY A 157 -7.37 9.36 13.44
CA GLY A 157 -8.54 10.19 13.15
C GLY A 157 -8.24 11.41 12.28
N ILE A 158 -7.05 11.49 11.67
CA ILE A 158 -6.62 12.60 10.82
C ILE A 158 -6.93 12.27 9.36
N SER A 159 -7.52 13.21 8.64
CA SER A 159 -7.85 13.01 7.22
C SER A 159 -6.57 13.06 6.37
N PRO A 160 -6.23 11.99 5.62
CA PRO A 160 -5.02 11.97 4.78
C PRO A 160 -5.03 13.05 3.69
N GLY A 161 -6.23 13.43 3.22
CA GLY A 161 -6.40 14.47 2.21
C GLY A 161 -5.88 15.84 2.65
N GLN A 162 -5.82 16.13 3.96
CA GLN A 162 -5.21 17.36 4.49
C GLN A 162 -3.72 17.46 4.18
N TYR A 163 -3.07 16.32 3.91
CA TYR A 163 -1.64 16.21 3.59
C TYR A 163 -1.39 15.83 2.12
N GLY A 164 -2.42 15.91 1.27
CA GLY A 164 -2.31 15.57 -0.15
C GLY A 164 -2.29 14.07 -0.45
N PHE A 165 -2.48 13.21 0.56
CA PHE A 165 -2.59 11.78 0.32
C PHE A 165 -3.99 11.41 -0.18
N SER A 166 -4.03 10.48 -1.13
CA SER A 166 -5.28 9.93 -1.63
C SER A 166 -5.88 8.92 -0.65
N THR A 167 -7.21 8.89 -0.64
CA THR A 167 -8.00 7.87 0.06
C THR A 167 -8.35 6.69 -0.84
N ARG A 168 -7.99 6.73 -2.13
CA ARG A 168 -8.15 5.63 -3.09
C ARG A 168 -6.81 5.03 -3.44
N GLY A 169 -6.74 3.70 -3.48
CA GLY A 169 -5.55 2.95 -3.91
C GLY A 169 -5.16 3.24 -5.35
N THR A 170 -3.85 3.14 -5.65
CA THR A 170 -3.24 3.43 -6.95
C THR A 170 -3.93 2.73 -8.12
N CYS A 171 -4.37 1.48 -7.94
CA CYS A 171 -5.06 0.73 -9.00
C CYS A 171 -6.38 1.38 -9.38
N TYR A 172 -7.15 1.85 -8.39
CA TYR A 172 -8.44 2.48 -8.60
C TYR A 172 -8.35 3.88 -9.21
N ARG A 173 -7.14 4.45 -9.28
CA ARG A 173 -6.86 5.71 -9.96
C ARG A 173 -6.30 5.53 -11.37
N GLY A 174 -6.04 4.29 -11.80
CA GLY A 174 -5.41 4.02 -13.10
C GLY A 174 -3.92 4.38 -13.14
N GLU A 175 -3.27 4.43 -11.98
CA GLU A 175 -1.89 4.90 -11.83
C GLU A 175 -0.87 3.76 -11.67
N CYS A 176 -1.26 2.53 -12.01
CA CYS A 176 -0.40 1.35 -11.88
C CYS A 176 0.92 1.50 -12.65
N ASP A 177 0.89 2.17 -13.80
CA ASP A 177 2.04 2.40 -14.68
C ASP A 177 3.00 3.50 -14.22
N LEU A 178 2.64 4.24 -13.15
CA LEU A 178 3.54 5.19 -12.54
C LEU A 178 4.73 4.48 -11.86
N PRO A 179 5.90 5.14 -11.78
CA PRO A 179 7.04 4.61 -11.05
C PRO A 179 6.73 4.42 -9.56
N MET A 180 7.34 3.40 -8.94
CA MET A 180 7.09 3.07 -7.53
C MET A 180 7.45 4.22 -6.58
N ARG A 181 8.55 4.96 -6.83
CA ARG A 181 8.94 6.14 -6.01
C ARG A 181 7.92 7.27 -6.05
N ARG A 182 6.97 7.23 -6.99
CA ARG A 182 5.92 8.24 -7.18
C ARG A 182 4.54 7.74 -6.76
N GLY A 183 4.47 6.70 -5.91
CA GLY A 183 3.22 6.11 -5.44
C GLY A 183 2.50 5.21 -6.46
N GLY A 184 3.19 4.88 -7.56
CA GLY A 184 2.74 3.93 -8.57
C GLY A 184 2.92 2.47 -8.17
N CYS A 185 2.56 1.55 -9.06
CA CYS A 185 2.83 0.12 -8.88
C CYS A 185 4.06 -0.37 -9.65
N GLY A 186 4.79 0.54 -10.32
CA GLY A 186 5.95 0.22 -11.15
C GLY A 186 5.61 -0.40 -12.50
N GLY A 187 4.35 -0.32 -12.93
CA GLY A 187 3.81 -0.97 -14.13
C GLY A 187 3.48 -2.45 -13.95
N MET A 188 3.01 -3.05 -15.04
CA MET A 188 2.66 -4.50 -15.14
C MET A 188 3.53 -5.25 -16.16
N GLY A 189 4.51 -4.56 -16.76
CA GLY A 189 5.46 -5.17 -17.70
C GLY A 189 6.63 -5.87 -17.01
N SER A 190 7.51 -6.48 -17.80
CA SER A 190 8.71 -7.18 -17.31
C SER A 190 9.68 -6.27 -16.58
N ARG A 191 9.79 -5.00 -16.99
CA ARG A 191 10.63 -3.99 -16.31
C ARG A 191 9.85 -3.26 -15.23
N VAL A 192 10.47 -3.17 -14.04
CA VAL A 192 9.96 -2.37 -12.93
C VAL A 192 10.31 -0.90 -13.14
N ARG A 193 9.31 -0.02 -13.05
CA ARG A 193 9.49 1.43 -13.11
C ARG A 193 9.69 1.97 -11.70
N ILE A 194 10.76 2.72 -11.50
CA ILE A 194 11.20 3.24 -10.19
C ILE A 194 11.03 4.74 -10.08
#